data_AF-A0A124GB43-F1
#
_entry.id   AF-A0A124GB43-F1
#
_cell.length_a   1.000
_cell.length_b   1.000
_cell.length_c   1.000
_cell.angle_alpha   90.00
_cell.angle_beta   90.00
_cell.angle_gamma   90.00
#
_symmetry.space_group_name_H-M   'P 1'
#
loop_
_entity.id
_entity.type
_entity.pdbx_description
1 polymer ?
#
loop_
_entity_poly.entity_id
_entity_poly.type
_entity_poly.pdbx_seq_one_letter_code
_entity_poly.pdbx_strand_id
1 'polypeptide(L)' 'MNRSLLVACAILLQGGSAALAQPEPTAQERAACRSDAMKLCASFVGKPPQMNACLRDNKTKLSDGCRKVVEARGG' A
#
# COMPACT_ATOMS: atom_id res chain seq x y z
N MET A 1 54.85 17.15 -2.94
CA MET A 1 55.53 17.11 -1.62
C MET A 1 54.58 17.76 -0.61
N ASN A 2 53.54 17.02 -0.19
CA ASN A 2 53.35 16.46 1.17
C ASN A 2 53.13 17.59 2.20
N ARG A 3 52.07 17.62 3.01
CA ARG A 3 51.56 16.58 3.92
C ARG A 3 50.14 16.96 4.35
N SER A 4 49.16 16.09 4.12
CA SER A 4 48.00 15.88 5.01
C SER A 4 47.13 14.76 4.42
N LEU A 5 47.68 13.55 4.41
CA LEU A 5 46.85 12.37 4.64
C LEU A 5 46.37 12.49 6.09
N LEU A 6 45.05 12.52 6.31
CA LEU A 6 44.29 12.13 7.51
C LEU A 6 42.99 12.96 7.63
N VAL A 7 42.02 12.73 6.75
CA VAL A 7 40.59 12.67 7.17
C VAL A 7 39.95 11.56 6.34
N ALA A 8 40.22 10.33 6.78
CA ALA A 8 39.45 9.16 6.36
C ALA A 8 38.06 9.21 7.00
N CYS A 9 37.05 8.74 6.25
CA CYS A 9 35.75 8.29 6.74
C CYS A 9 34.93 9.25 7.61
N ALA A 10 33.94 9.91 7.00
CA ALA A 10 32.64 10.00 7.66
C ALA A 10 31.47 10.18 6.66
N ILE A 11 30.85 9.05 6.34
CA ILE A 11 29.38 8.92 6.37
C ILE A 11 28.63 9.53 5.17
N LEU A 12 28.59 8.74 4.09
CA LEU A 12 27.42 8.62 3.23
C LEU A 12 26.26 8.01 4.05
N LEU A 13 25.33 8.80 4.58
CA LEU A 13 24.05 8.36 5.19
C LEU A 13 23.19 9.64 5.32
N GLN A 14 22.01 9.83 4.73
CA GLN A 14 20.83 8.97 4.84
C GLN A 14 19.82 9.35 3.72
N GLY A 15 19.93 8.69 2.57
CA GLY A 15 18.83 8.58 1.62
C GLY A 15 18.00 7.34 1.94
N GLY A 16 17.42 7.27 3.13
CA GLY A 16 16.56 6.16 3.53
C GLY A 16 15.15 6.42 3.05
N SER A 17 14.81 6.03 1.81
CA SER A 17 13.40 5.88 1.43
C SER A 17 12.83 4.72 2.24
N ALA A 18 12.35 5.01 3.45
CA ALA A 18 11.49 4.09 4.17
C ALA A 18 10.25 3.87 3.29
N ALA A 19 10.17 2.72 2.64
CA ALA A 19 8.93 2.25 2.04
C ALA A 19 7.94 2.08 3.18
N LEU A 20 7.11 3.11 3.42
CA LEU A 20 6.05 3.07 4.42
C LEU A 20 5.05 1.99 3.98
N ALA A 21 5.18 0.79 4.57
CA ALA A 21 4.16 -0.22 4.47
C ALA A 21 2.85 0.40 4.97
N GLN A 22 1.86 0.52 4.09
CA GLN A 22 0.55 1.03 4.49
C GLN A 22 -0.01 0.10 5.56
N PRO A 23 -0.55 0.65 6.67
CA PRO A 23 -1.14 -0.19 7.70
C PRO A 23 -2.24 -1.04 7.08
N GLU A 24 -2.35 -2.29 7.55
CA GLU A 24 -3.39 -3.22 7.12
C GLU A 24 -4.79 -2.58 7.22
N PRO A 25 -5.74 -2.99 6.35
CA PRO A 25 -7.14 -2.61 6.49
C PRO A 25 -7.66 -2.87 7.90
N THR A 26 -8.45 -1.94 8.43
CA THR A 26 -9.22 -2.16 9.66
C THR A 26 -10.36 -3.15 9.40
N ALA A 27 -10.95 -3.70 10.46
CA ALA A 27 -12.11 -4.57 10.32
C ALA A 27 -13.31 -3.84 9.65
N GLN A 28 -13.48 -2.55 9.95
CA GLN A 28 -14.51 -1.71 9.36
C GLN A 28 -14.30 -1.52 7.85
N GLU A 29 -13.07 -1.23 7.42
CA GLU A 29 -12.74 -1.10 6.00
C GLU A 29 -12.94 -2.41 5.24
N ARG A 30 -12.51 -3.54 5.83
CA ARG A 30 -12.78 -4.87 5.24
C ARG A 30 -14.28 -5.15 5.14
N ALA A 31 -15.06 -4.77 6.15
CA ALA A 31 -16.51 -4.95 6.12
C ALA A 31 -17.18 -4.10 5.04
N ALA A 32 -16.76 -2.84 4.88
CA ALA A 32 -17.28 -1.94 3.84
C ALA A 32 -17.08 -2.52 2.43
N CYS A 33 -15.96 -3.20 2.19
CA CYS A 33 -15.65 -3.83 0.91
C CYS A 33 -16.12 -5.28 0.75
N ARG A 34 -16.67 -5.92 1.80
CA ARG A 34 -16.96 -7.37 1.76
C ARG A 34 -17.94 -7.74 0.65
N SER A 35 -19.04 -7.00 0.47
CA SER A 35 -20.04 -7.32 -0.55
C SER A 35 -19.46 -7.17 -1.97
N ASP A 36 -18.73 -6.08 -2.21
CA ASP A 36 -18.13 -5.79 -3.52
C ASP A 36 -17.01 -6.79 -3.85
N ALA A 37 -16.18 -7.13 -2.86
CA ALA A 37 -15.16 -8.17 -2.98
C ALA A 37 -15.76 -9.52 -3.39
N MET A 38 -16.88 -9.92 -2.81
CA MET A 38 -17.54 -11.18 -3.18
C MET A 38 -18.20 -11.13 -4.56
N LYS A 39 -18.74 -9.98 -4.96
CA LYS A 39 -19.42 -9.85 -6.26
C LYS A 39 -18.44 -9.72 -7.43
N LEU A 40 -17.36 -8.97 -7.24
CA LEU A 40 -16.46 -8.55 -8.31
C LEU A 40 -15.14 -9.31 -8.31
N CYS A 41 -14.71 -9.82 -7.14
CA CYS A 41 -13.34 -10.29 -6.91
C CYS A 41 -13.26 -11.64 -6.18
N ALA A 42 -14.33 -12.47 -6.24
CA ALA A 42 -14.43 -13.74 -5.49
C ALA A 42 -13.25 -14.70 -5.72
N SER A 43 -12.66 -14.71 -6.92
CA SER A 43 -11.50 -15.55 -7.25
C SER A 43 -10.25 -15.24 -6.41
N PHE A 44 -10.22 -14.10 -5.72
CA PHE A 44 -9.10 -13.65 -4.89
C PHE A 44 -9.36 -13.74 -3.39
N VAL A 45 -10.39 -14.48 -2.96
CA VAL A 45 -10.61 -14.77 -1.54
C VAL A 45 -9.37 -15.45 -0.94
N GLY A 46 -8.91 -14.95 0.22
CA GLY A 46 -7.69 -15.42 0.87
C GLY A 46 -6.39 -14.93 0.20
N LYS A 47 -6.48 -14.05 -0.80
CA LYS A 47 -5.34 -13.48 -1.53
C LYS A 47 -5.39 -11.94 -1.44
N PRO A 48 -5.01 -11.35 -0.29
CA PRO A 48 -5.20 -9.91 -0.04
C PRO A 48 -4.58 -8.98 -1.09
N PRO A 49 -3.35 -9.22 -1.60
CA PRO A 49 -2.77 -8.35 -2.63
C PRO A 49 -3.60 -8.32 -3.91
N GLN A 50 -4.07 -9.48 -4.37
CA GLN A 50 -4.86 -9.63 -5.59
C GLN A 50 -6.29 -9.09 -5.39
N MET A 51 -6.86 -9.30 -4.21
CA MET A 51 -8.16 -8.72 -3.84
C MET A 51 -8.11 -7.19 -3.91
N ASN A 52 -7.09 -6.57 -3.30
CA ASN A 52 -6.93 -5.12 -3.29
C ASN A 52 -6.74 -4.55 -4.71
N ALA A 53 -5.95 -5.22 -5.55
CA ALA A 53 -5.78 -4.85 -6.95
C ALA A 53 -7.12 -4.93 -7.72
N CYS A 54 -7.86 -6.02 -7.56
CA CYS A 54 -9.16 -6.20 -8.22
C CYS A 54 -10.19 -5.14 -7.80
N LEU A 55 -10.23 -4.76 -6.52
CA LEU A 55 -11.09 -3.70 -6.01
C LEU A 55 -10.75 -2.34 -6.63
N ARG A 56 -9.45 -2.02 -6.73
CA ARG A 56 -8.98 -0.80 -7.43
C ARG A 56 -9.36 -0.79 -8.90
N ASP A 57 -9.18 -1.89 -9.61
CA ASP A 57 -9.52 -1.99 -11.04
C ASP A 57 -11.03 -1.84 -11.30
N ASN A 58 -11.86 -2.21 -10.31
CA ASN A 58 -13.31 -2.07 -10.37
C ASN A 58 -13.85 -0.84 -9.61
N LYS A 59 -13.01 0.15 -9.31
CA LYS A 59 -13.35 1.31 -8.47
C LYS A 59 -14.68 1.99 -8.83
N THR A 60 -15.02 2.08 -10.12
CA THR A 60 -16.26 2.69 -10.63
C THR A 60 -17.52 1.85 -10.38
N LYS A 61 -17.36 0.55 -10.14
CA LYS A 61 -18.44 -0.42 -9.86
C LYS A 61 -18.61 -0.68 -8.35
N LEU A 62 -17.69 -0.20 -7.53
CA LEU A 62 -17.76 -0.36 -6.08
C LEU A 62 -18.92 0.44 -5.50
N SER A 63 -19.49 -0.07 -4.41
CA SER A 63 -20.36 0.71 -3.55
C SER A 63 -19.65 1.95 -3.02
N ASP A 64 -20.41 2.98 -2.65
CA ASP A 64 -19.84 4.24 -2.13
C ASP A 64 -18.95 4.02 -0.90
N GLY A 65 -19.32 3.07 -0.04
CA GLY A 65 -18.54 2.72 1.14
C GLY A 65 -17.18 2.12 0.79
N CYS A 66 -17.15 1.09 -0.06
CA CYS A 66 -15.90 0.47 -0.46
C CYS A 66 -15.03 1.38 -1.31
N ARG A 67 -15.65 2.16 -2.22
CA ARG A 67 -14.94 3.13 -3.04
C ARG A 67 -14.13 4.09 -2.17
N LYS A 68 -14.76 4.72 -1.16
CA LYS A 68 -14.09 5.62 -0.21
C LYS A 68 -12.89 4.98 0.48
N VAL A 69 -13.01 3.72 0.88
CA VAL A 69 -11.91 2.95 1.50
C VAL A 69 -10.74 2.80 0.52
N VAL A 70 -11.03 2.42 -0.72
CA VAL A 70 -10.02 2.25 -1.78
C VAL A 70 -9.32 3.58 -2.07
N GLU A 71 -10.05 4.70 -2.19
CA GLU A 71 -9.41 6.02 -2.42
C GLU A 71 -8.56 6.48 -1.24
N ALA A 72 -9.02 6.26 -0.01
CA ALA A 72 -8.27 6.57 1.20
C ALA A 72 -6.97 5.76 1.31
N ARG A 73 -6.85 4.63 0.59
CA ARG A 73 -5.72 3.70 0.62
C ARG A 73 -4.84 3.74 -0.63
N GLY A 74 -4.95 4.82 -1.42
CA GLY A 74 -4.07 5.06 -2.57
C GLY A 74 -4.71 4.80 -3.93
N GLY A 75 -6.04 4.59 -3.97
CA GLY A 75 -6.83 4.56 -5.19
C GLY A 75 -6.57 3.33 -6.02
#